data_AF-A0A849YVH1-F1
#
_entry.id   AF-A0A849YVH1-F1
#
_cell.length_a   1.000
_cell.length_b   1.000
_cell.length_c   1.000
_cell.angle_alpha   90.00
_cell.angle_beta   90.00
_cell.angle_gamma   90.00
#
_symmetry.space_group_name_H-M   'P 1'
#
loop_
_entity.id
_entity.type
_entity.pdbx_description
1 polymer ?
#
loop_
_entity_poly.entity_id
_entity_poly.type
_entity_poly.pdbx_seq_one_letter_code
_entity_poly.pdbx_strand_id
1 'polypeptide(L)'
;MRSPSTQRSFGHPASRSFSREAVSVLKRNVERARRHLPDVPLLLENVAWPLRPRGDEMDEGTFHSLLVEETGCELLLDLGNLLANAKNQGRDPFELLARYPVERAAMIHIAGSVTLGGFTYDTHAHAVPDEVFALLEAALVRAGDIPVVLERDHGFETDVGPELERAREISRGAPPRPTNPDVARVAARLPPLPSPSHLADEQTALARALAGLDAACDLDGAGLARAREILARKRVEELLPLLPRLRDRDAAVTLAHEQIAATARPTLRAAIADARAVAARAESDPRLGDEARLDGLALDARFSFDDRGASPRRAPFVGSVRTSRGLCYAFRGFGTEAHVHFFVRG
;
A
#
# COMPACT_ATOMS: atom_id res chain seq x y z
N MET A 1 12.22 -5.52 -30.27
CA MET A 1 12.20 -6.27 -28.99
C MET A 1 11.97 -5.30 -27.86
N ARG A 2 10.77 -5.25 -27.27
CA ARG A 2 10.57 -4.49 -26.04
C ARG A 2 11.30 -5.25 -24.93
N SER A 3 12.25 -4.60 -24.28
CA SER A 3 12.80 -5.07 -23.00
C SER A 3 11.60 -5.41 -22.10
N PRO A 4 11.57 -6.57 -21.42
CA PRO A 4 10.54 -6.85 -20.45
C PRO A 4 10.71 -5.81 -19.35
N SER A 5 9.90 -4.75 -19.38
CA SER A 5 9.86 -3.76 -18.32
C SER A 5 9.54 -4.53 -17.05
N THR A 6 10.52 -4.64 -16.16
CA THR A 6 10.33 -5.15 -14.81
C THR A 6 9.42 -4.13 -14.11
N GLN A 7 8.11 -4.30 -14.29
CA GLN A 7 7.11 -3.47 -13.62
C GLN A 7 7.25 -3.70 -12.12
N ARG A 8 7.97 -2.79 -11.45
CA ARG A 8 8.05 -2.73 -10.00
C ARG A 8 6.81 -1.97 -9.52
N SER A 9 5.87 -2.67 -8.91
CA SER A 9 4.73 -2.03 -8.24
C SER A 9 5.16 -1.56 -6.86
N PHE A 10 5.13 -0.25 -6.64
CA PHE A 10 5.46 0.38 -5.36
C PHE A 10 4.22 0.86 -4.59
N GLY A 11 3.01 0.73 -5.15
CA GLY A 11 1.75 1.11 -4.49
C GLY A 11 1.64 2.60 -4.15
N HIS A 12 0.84 2.93 -3.13
CA HIS A 12 0.65 4.31 -2.64
C HIS A 12 1.92 5.00 -2.06
N PRO A 13 2.96 4.28 -1.57
CA PRO A 13 4.25 4.90 -1.23
C PRO A 13 4.98 5.58 -2.39
N ALA A 14 4.63 5.27 -3.64
CA ALA A 14 5.10 5.98 -4.83
C ALA A 14 4.10 7.09 -5.21
N SER A 15 4.06 8.13 -4.37
CA SER A 15 3.20 9.28 -4.58
C SER A 15 3.57 10.02 -5.87
N ARG A 16 2.59 10.72 -6.45
CA ARG A 16 2.67 11.31 -7.80
C ARG A 16 2.37 12.79 -7.70
N SER A 17 3.03 13.63 -8.48
CA SER A 17 2.69 15.05 -8.58
C SER A 17 1.21 15.29 -8.91
N PHE A 18 0.64 16.36 -8.36
CA PHE A 18 -0.73 16.82 -8.59
C PHE A 18 -0.69 17.69 -9.84
N SER A 19 -0.58 17.01 -10.98
CA SER A 19 -0.44 17.62 -12.29
C SER A 19 -1.59 17.21 -13.21
N ARG A 20 -1.87 18.02 -14.22
CA ARG A 20 -2.87 17.69 -15.25
C ARG A 20 -2.46 16.43 -16.04
N GLU A 21 -1.17 16.18 -16.18
CA GLU A 21 -0.64 14.94 -16.78
C GLU A 21 -1.04 13.70 -15.96
N ALA A 22 -0.94 13.79 -14.62
CA ALA A 22 -1.39 12.72 -13.74
C ALA A 22 -2.90 12.49 -13.84
N VAL A 23 -3.72 13.55 -13.93
CA VAL A 23 -5.17 13.42 -14.19
C VAL A 23 -5.41 12.72 -15.53
N SER A 24 -4.70 13.10 -16.60
CA SER A 24 -4.83 12.46 -17.92
C SER A 24 -4.48 10.96 -17.89
N VAL A 25 -3.42 10.58 -17.17
CA VAL A 25 -3.05 9.16 -16.97
C VAL A 25 -4.13 8.42 -16.20
N LEU A 26 -4.62 8.99 -15.10
CA LEU A 26 -5.67 8.38 -14.28
C LEU A 26 -6.97 8.21 -15.08
N LYS A 27 -7.36 9.20 -15.88
CA LYS A 27 -8.51 9.12 -16.79
C LYS A 27 -8.39 7.96 -17.76
N ARG A 28 -7.25 7.82 -18.44
CA ARG A 28 -7.01 6.67 -19.35
C ARG A 28 -7.10 5.33 -18.61
N ASN A 29 -6.64 5.27 -17.35
CA ASN A 29 -6.74 4.06 -16.54
C ASN A 29 -8.19 3.75 -16.14
N VAL A 30 -8.97 4.76 -15.76
CA VAL A 30 -10.41 4.63 -15.48
C VAL A 30 -11.17 4.15 -16.72
N GLU A 31 -10.92 4.76 -17.89
CA GLU A 31 -11.53 4.32 -19.16
C GLU A 31 -11.15 2.87 -19.51
N ARG A 32 -9.90 2.48 -19.25
CA ARG A 32 -9.47 1.09 -19.42
C ARG A 32 -10.18 0.15 -18.43
N ALA A 33 -10.31 0.52 -17.16
CA ALA A 33 -11.00 -0.28 -16.15
C ALA A 33 -12.48 -0.47 -16.51
N ARG A 34 -13.19 0.61 -16.86
CA ARG A 34 -14.60 0.58 -17.31
C ARG A 34 -14.81 -0.31 -18.52
N ARG A 35 -13.88 -0.37 -19.48
CA ARG A 35 -13.98 -1.31 -20.62
C ARG A 35 -14.00 -2.79 -20.19
N HIS A 36 -13.40 -3.13 -19.06
CA HIS A 36 -13.40 -4.50 -18.53
C HIS A 36 -14.49 -4.72 -17.47
N LEU A 37 -15.03 -3.63 -16.91
CA LEU A 37 -16.02 -3.62 -15.84
C LEU A 37 -17.12 -2.58 -16.15
N PRO A 38 -17.88 -2.73 -17.25
CA PRO A 38 -18.80 -1.68 -17.71
C PRO A 38 -19.95 -1.41 -16.72
N ASP A 39 -20.34 -2.43 -15.95
CA ASP A 39 -21.49 -2.37 -15.03
C ASP A 39 -21.08 -2.12 -13.58
N VAL A 40 -19.78 -1.93 -13.31
CA VAL A 40 -19.26 -1.69 -11.96
C VAL A 40 -18.95 -0.21 -11.78
N PRO A 41 -19.65 0.51 -10.87
CA PRO A 41 -19.29 1.87 -10.51
C PRO A 41 -17.87 1.92 -9.95
N LEU A 42 -17.08 2.90 -10.42
CA LEU A 42 -15.72 3.12 -9.94
C LEU A 42 -15.68 4.39 -9.09
N LEU A 43 -15.19 4.25 -7.86
CA LEU A 43 -14.88 5.35 -6.97
C LEU A 43 -13.37 5.61 -6.97
N LEU A 44 -12.98 6.87 -6.81
CA LEU A 44 -11.57 7.28 -6.71
C LEU A 44 -11.29 7.76 -5.28
N GLU A 45 -10.27 7.17 -4.67
CA GLU A 45 -9.90 7.43 -3.28
C GLU A 45 -8.71 8.38 -3.15
N ASN A 46 -8.77 9.27 -2.15
CA ASN A 46 -7.60 10.04 -1.73
C ASN A 46 -6.71 9.20 -0.80
N VAL A 47 -5.42 9.16 -1.09
CA VAL A 47 -4.46 8.30 -0.39
C VAL A 47 -3.51 9.11 0.50
N ALA A 48 -3.08 8.54 1.63
CA ALA A 48 -1.95 9.08 2.37
C ALA A 48 -0.66 8.94 1.57
N TRP A 49 0.13 10.02 1.53
CA TRP A 49 1.39 10.06 0.81
C TRP A 49 2.56 10.25 1.82
N PRO A 50 3.49 9.27 1.94
CA PRO A 50 4.63 9.39 2.87
C PRO A 50 5.74 10.31 2.36
N LEU A 51 5.72 10.62 1.07
CA LEU A 51 6.66 11.45 0.35
C LEU A 51 5.90 12.19 -0.74
N ARG A 52 6.18 13.48 -0.92
CA ARG A 52 5.61 14.27 -2.02
C ARG A 52 6.71 14.63 -3.02
N PRO A 53 6.63 14.20 -4.29
CA PRO A 53 7.55 14.70 -5.30
C PRO A 53 7.29 16.19 -5.57
N ARG A 54 8.31 16.92 -6.04
CA ARG A 54 8.15 18.32 -6.48
C ARG A 54 7.37 18.39 -7.80
N GLY A 55 6.79 19.55 -8.09
CA GLY A 55 6.12 19.79 -9.37
C GLY A 55 4.59 19.69 -9.32
N ASP A 56 3.99 19.81 -8.14
CA ASP A 56 2.54 20.00 -8.02
C ASP A 56 2.10 21.28 -8.75
N GLU A 57 1.18 21.14 -9.71
CA GLU A 57 0.57 22.25 -10.42
C GLU A 57 -0.65 22.82 -9.67
N MET A 58 -1.19 22.03 -8.73
CA MET A 58 -2.39 22.35 -7.97
C MET A 58 -2.35 21.71 -6.58
N ASP A 59 -3.19 22.20 -5.67
CA ASP A 59 -3.38 21.57 -4.36
C ASP A 59 -4.20 20.27 -4.45
N GLU A 60 -4.14 19.48 -3.37
CA GLU A 60 -4.77 18.15 -3.28
C GLU A 60 -6.29 18.18 -3.54
N GLY A 61 -7.01 19.15 -2.97
CA GLY A 61 -8.46 19.27 -3.18
C GLY A 61 -8.80 19.65 -4.62
N THR A 62 -8.02 20.57 -5.20
CA THR A 62 -8.12 20.97 -6.61
C THR A 62 -7.84 19.80 -7.55
N PHE A 63 -6.86 18.94 -7.23
CA PHE A 63 -6.54 17.74 -7.99
C PHE A 63 -7.71 16.75 -8.02
N HIS A 64 -8.31 16.46 -6.87
CA HIS A 64 -9.46 15.55 -6.81
C HIS A 64 -10.70 16.13 -7.48
N SER A 65 -10.91 17.45 -7.38
CA SER A 65 -11.97 18.15 -8.10
C SER A 65 -11.85 17.98 -9.62
N LEU A 66 -10.66 18.26 -10.17
CA LEU A 66 -10.39 18.08 -11.60
C LEU A 66 -10.49 16.61 -12.02
N LEU A 67 -10.02 15.68 -11.18
CA LEU A 67 -10.05 14.26 -11.48
C LEU A 67 -11.49 13.71 -11.56
N VAL A 68 -12.36 14.10 -10.62
CA VAL A 68 -13.79 13.75 -10.64
C VAL A 68 -14.48 14.33 -11.87
N GLU A 69 -14.19 15.59 -12.21
CA GLU A 69 -14.72 16.24 -13.41
C GLU A 69 -14.31 15.52 -14.70
N GLU A 70 -13.02 15.21 -14.85
CA GLU A 70 -12.46 14.60 -16.07
C GLU A 70 -12.83 13.13 -16.25
N THR A 71 -13.05 12.41 -15.15
CA THR A 71 -13.36 10.96 -15.19
C THR A 71 -14.84 10.66 -15.06
N GLY A 72 -15.62 11.57 -14.50
CA GLY A 72 -17.00 11.33 -14.09
C GLY A 72 -17.15 10.28 -12.97
N CYS A 73 -16.05 9.81 -12.36
CA CYS A 73 -16.11 8.97 -11.16
C CYS A 73 -16.55 9.80 -9.95
N GLU A 74 -17.14 9.15 -8.97
CA GLU A 74 -17.37 9.75 -7.64
C GLU A 74 -16.19 9.47 -6.72
N LEU A 75 -16.13 10.18 -5.58
CA LEU A 75 -15.08 9.97 -4.60
C LEU A 75 -15.44 8.89 -3.59
N LEU A 76 -14.41 8.13 -3.23
CA LEU A 76 -14.30 7.49 -1.94
C LEU A 76 -13.45 8.41 -1.06
N LEU A 77 -14.07 9.15 -0.14
CA LEU A 77 -13.35 10.14 0.67
C LEU A 77 -12.84 9.49 1.96
N ASP A 78 -11.54 9.28 2.06
CA ASP A 78 -10.88 8.80 3.28
C ASP A 78 -10.44 9.98 4.15
N LEU A 79 -11.10 10.13 5.30
CA LEU A 79 -10.83 11.19 6.26
C LEU A 79 -9.61 10.92 7.14
N GLY A 80 -9.21 9.66 7.32
CA GLY A 80 -7.96 9.27 7.98
C GLY A 80 -6.76 9.71 7.15
N ASN A 81 -6.78 9.41 5.86
CA ASN A 81 -5.79 9.88 4.90
C ASN A 81 -5.74 11.41 4.82
N LEU A 82 -6.90 12.08 4.73
CA LEU A 82 -6.99 13.55 4.68
C LEU A 82 -6.36 14.19 5.93
N LEU A 83 -6.71 13.68 7.12
CA LEU A 83 -6.17 14.17 8.39
C LEU A 83 -4.66 13.98 8.47
N ALA A 84 -4.17 12.78 8.11
CA ALA A 84 -2.74 12.49 8.09
C ALA A 84 -1.99 13.44 7.14
N ASN A 85 -2.51 13.62 5.92
CA ASN A 85 -1.94 14.52 4.92
C ASN A 85 -1.89 15.97 5.43
N ALA A 86 -2.98 16.48 6.01
CA ALA A 86 -3.04 17.83 6.57
C ALA A 86 -2.02 18.04 7.71
N LYS A 87 -1.99 17.12 8.69
CA LYS A 87 -1.04 17.17 9.81
C LYS A 87 0.41 17.14 9.33
N ASN A 88 0.72 16.28 8.38
CA ASN A 88 2.08 16.12 7.85
C ASN A 88 2.54 17.34 7.02
N GLN A 89 1.63 18.15 6.50
CA GLN A 89 1.94 19.44 5.86
C GLN A 89 1.89 20.63 6.82
N GLY A 90 1.50 20.43 8.08
CA GLY A 90 1.23 21.53 9.01
C GLY A 90 0.06 22.41 8.58
N ARG A 91 -0.95 21.83 7.92
CA ARG A 91 -2.17 22.52 7.46
C ARG A 91 -3.37 22.16 8.31
N ASP A 92 -4.39 23.01 8.29
CA ASP A 92 -5.69 22.72 8.90
C ASP A 92 -6.45 21.67 8.05
N PRO A 93 -6.84 20.52 8.62
CA PRO A 93 -7.63 19.53 7.90
C PRO A 93 -9.00 20.03 7.44
N PHE A 94 -9.63 20.97 8.14
CA PHE A 94 -10.93 21.53 7.73
C PHE A 94 -10.79 22.45 6.51
N GLU A 95 -9.71 23.25 6.44
CA GLU A 95 -9.39 24.03 5.24
C GLU A 95 -9.09 23.13 4.04
N LEU A 96 -8.42 21.99 4.27
CA LEU A 96 -8.18 21.00 3.22
C LEU A 96 -9.50 20.36 2.75
N LEU A 97 -10.35 19.90 3.68
CA LEU A 97 -11.67 19.32 3.37
C LEU A 97 -12.56 20.31 2.60
N ALA A 98 -12.48 21.61 2.90
CA ALA A 98 -13.21 22.65 2.17
C ALA A 98 -12.82 22.73 0.68
N ARG A 99 -11.60 22.32 0.32
CA ARG A 99 -11.13 22.28 -1.09
C ARG A 99 -11.51 21.00 -1.82
N TYR A 100 -11.92 19.95 -1.11
CA TYR A 100 -12.39 18.72 -1.74
C TYR A 100 -13.79 18.90 -2.33
N PRO A 101 -14.11 18.19 -3.43
CA PRO A 101 -15.47 18.13 -3.98
C PRO A 101 -16.31 17.14 -3.15
N VAL A 102 -16.52 17.44 -1.87
CA VAL A 102 -17.15 16.53 -0.89
C VAL A 102 -18.56 16.13 -1.31
N GLU A 103 -19.27 17.00 -2.02
CA GLU A 103 -20.60 16.75 -2.57
C GLU A 103 -20.60 15.63 -3.65
N ARG A 104 -19.41 15.25 -4.13
CA ARG A 104 -19.18 14.12 -5.06
C ARG A 104 -18.70 12.85 -4.36
N ALA A 105 -18.64 12.84 -3.02
CA ALA A 105 -18.39 11.61 -2.28
C ALA A 105 -19.61 10.68 -2.38
N ALA A 106 -19.35 9.43 -2.73
CA ALA A 106 -20.33 8.36 -2.72
C ALA A 106 -20.21 7.47 -1.48
N MET A 107 -19.05 7.51 -0.82
CA MET A 107 -18.71 6.75 0.37
C MET A 107 -17.59 7.47 1.12
N ILE A 108 -17.58 7.35 2.45
CA ILE A 108 -16.53 7.89 3.32
C ILE A 108 -15.85 6.75 4.07
N HIS A 109 -14.52 6.81 4.14
CA HIS A 109 -13.72 5.97 5.02
C HIS A 109 -13.25 6.77 6.24
N ILE A 110 -13.29 6.13 7.41
CA ILE A 110 -12.67 6.62 8.65
C ILE A 110 -11.72 5.55 9.16
N ALA A 111 -10.54 5.97 9.60
CA ALA A 111 -9.53 5.05 10.08
C ALA A 111 -8.68 5.63 11.21
N GLY A 112 -8.02 4.73 11.93
CA GLY A 112 -7.14 5.08 13.03
C GLY A 112 -5.71 5.39 12.60
N SER A 113 -5.17 6.47 13.16
CA SER A 113 -3.81 6.94 12.88
C SER A 113 -2.94 6.96 14.14
N VAL A 114 -1.61 6.98 13.93
CA VAL A 114 -0.61 7.15 14.99
C VAL A 114 0.45 8.14 14.54
N THR A 115 0.93 8.99 15.45
CA THR A 115 2.03 9.91 15.18
C THR A 115 3.34 9.36 15.75
N LEU A 116 4.31 9.10 14.89
CA LEU A 116 5.65 8.61 15.27
C LEU A 116 6.70 9.55 14.68
N GLY A 117 7.63 10.02 15.52
CA GLY A 117 8.72 10.90 15.07
C GLY A 117 8.22 12.18 14.38
N GLY A 118 7.06 12.71 14.79
CA GLY A 118 6.45 13.90 14.19
C GLY A 118 5.72 13.67 12.87
N PHE A 119 5.54 12.42 12.43
CA PHE A 119 4.75 12.08 11.25
C PHE A 119 3.55 11.22 11.60
N THR A 120 2.40 11.56 11.04
CA THR A 120 1.14 10.85 11.23
C THR A 120 0.99 9.78 10.17
N TYR A 121 0.95 8.54 10.60
CA TYR A 121 0.67 7.37 9.77
C TYR A 121 -0.78 6.99 9.93
N ASP A 122 -1.49 6.86 8.83
CA ASP A 122 -2.76 6.15 8.84
C ASP A 122 -2.46 4.64 8.84
N THR A 123 -2.84 3.98 9.93
CA THR A 123 -2.37 2.61 10.21
C THR A 123 -3.46 1.57 10.19
N HIS A 124 -4.72 2.01 10.27
CA HIS A 124 -5.90 1.13 10.32
C HIS A 124 -5.78 0.10 11.44
N ALA A 125 -5.04 0.43 12.50
CA ALA A 125 -4.74 -0.45 13.61
C ALA A 125 -5.09 0.19 14.97
N HIS A 126 -5.20 1.52 15.00
CA HIS A 126 -5.45 2.32 16.19
C HIS A 126 -6.90 2.81 16.21
N ALA A 127 -7.30 3.41 17.33
CA ALA A 127 -8.60 4.07 17.44
C ALA A 127 -8.70 5.26 16.47
N VAL A 128 -9.90 5.48 15.93
CA VAL A 128 -10.28 6.63 15.12
C VAL A 128 -10.19 7.89 15.99
N PRO A 129 -9.35 8.88 15.64
CA PRO A 129 -9.22 10.11 16.40
C PRO A 129 -10.53 10.93 16.43
N ASP A 130 -10.75 11.69 17.50
CA ASP A 130 -11.89 12.63 17.60
C ASP A 130 -11.96 13.60 16.43
N GLU A 131 -10.80 14.04 15.93
CA GLU A 131 -10.69 14.92 14.75
C GLU A 131 -11.28 14.28 13.49
N VAL A 132 -11.17 12.97 13.31
CA VAL A 132 -11.77 12.26 12.17
C VAL A 132 -13.29 12.24 12.29
N PHE A 133 -13.84 12.06 13.49
CA PHE A 133 -15.28 12.16 13.72
C PHE A 133 -15.80 13.59 13.47
N ALA A 134 -15.04 14.62 13.85
CA ALA A 134 -15.40 16.01 13.56
C ALA A 134 -15.34 16.32 12.05
N LEU A 135 -14.35 15.77 11.34
CA LEU A 135 -14.30 15.84 9.87
C LEU A 135 -15.45 15.08 9.22
N LEU A 136 -15.87 13.94 9.78
CA LEU A 136 -17.00 13.16 9.30
C LEU A 136 -18.29 13.96 9.37
N GLU A 137 -18.55 14.61 10.52
CA GLU A 137 -19.70 15.50 10.68
C GLU A 137 -19.67 16.62 9.64
N ALA A 138 -18.54 17.32 9.50
CA ALA A 138 -18.38 18.39 8.52
C ALA A 138 -18.54 17.92 7.07
N ALA A 139 -18.07 16.72 6.74
CA ALA A 139 -18.17 16.14 5.41
C ALA A 139 -19.62 15.75 5.09
N LEU A 140 -20.33 15.10 6.00
CA LEU A 140 -21.70 14.65 5.80
C LEU A 140 -22.71 15.81 5.69
N VAL A 141 -22.43 16.97 6.28
CA VAL A 141 -23.23 18.19 6.04
C VAL A 141 -23.28 18.55 4.54
N ARG A 142 -22.21 18.27 3.79
CA ARG A 142 -22.09 18.58 2.35
C ARG A 142 -22.42 17.39 1.45
N ALA A 143 -21.93 16.20 1.81
CA ALA A 143 -22.14 14.97 1.04
C ALA A 143 -23.56 14.39 1.22
N GLY A 144 -24.20 14.66 2.36
CA GLY A 144 -25.45 14.04 2.79
C GLY A 144 -25.27 12.59 3.25
N ASP A 145 -26.41 11.89 3.39
CA ASP A 145 -26.49 10.51 3.86
C ASP A 145 -25.87 9.54 2.83
N ILE A 146 -24.61 9.20 3.06
CA ILE A 146 -23.82 8.26 2.27
C ILE A 146 -23.17 7.21 3.19
N PRO A 147 -22.85 6.01 2.68
CA PRO A 147 -22.17 4.98 3.45
C PRO A 147 -20.86 5.47 4.08
N VAL A 148 -20.67 5.11 5.35
CA VAL A 148 -19.43 5.33 6.11
C VAL A 148 -18.85 3.97 6.49
N VAL A 149 -17.58 3.74 6.18
CA VAL A 149 -16.85 2.52 6.53
C VAL A 149 -15.74 2.87 7.52
N LEU A 150 -15.70 2.14 8.63
CA LEU A 150 -14.56 2.16 9.54
C LEU A 150 -13.56 1.10 9.08
N GLU A 151 -12.34 1.53 8.72
CA GLU A 151 -11.27 0.63 8.30
C GLU A 151 -10.40 0.22 9.49
N ARG A 152 -10.33 -1.10 9.71
CA ARG A 152 -9.53 -1.75 10.75
C ARG A 152 -8.97 -3.05 10.20
N ASP A 153 -7.71 -3.01 9.76
CA ASP A 153 -7.04 -4.13 9.11
C ASP A 153 -6.05 -4.85 10.05
N HIS A 154 -5.73 -4.23 11.19
CA HIS A 154 -4.87 -4.77 12.23
C HIS A 154 -5.35 -4.36 13.62
N GLY A 155 -4.68 -4.84 14.69
CA GLY A 155 -4.97 -4.38 16.06
C GLY A 155 -6.37 -4.76 16.56
N PHE A 156 -6.86 -5.95 16.17
CA PHE A 156 -8.21 -6.45 16.49
C PHE A 156 -8.45 -6.76 17.99
N GLU A 157 -7.46 -6.52 18.85
CA GLU A 157 -7.58 -6.70 20.31
C GLU A 157 -8.55 -5.67 20.94
N THR A 158 -8.76 -4.53 20.28
CA THR A 158 -9.70 -3.48 20.72
C THR A 158 -11.07 -3.61 20.06
N ASP A 159 -12.12 -3.48 20.87
CA ASP A 159 -13.51 -3.44 20.40
C ASP A 159 -13.80 -2.13 19.62
N VAL A 160 -14.26 -2.29 18.38
CA VAL A 160 -14.65 -1.18 17.48
C VAL A 160 -16.10 -0.75 17.66
N GLY A 161 -16.89 -1.45 18.48
CA GLY A 161 -18.30 -1.17 18.73
C GLY A 161 -18.62 0.28 19.07
N PRO A 162 -17.94 0.91 20.05
CA PRO A 162 -18.17 2.32 20.39
C PRO A 162 -17.89 3.29 19.23
N GLU A 163 -16.88 3.01 18.41
CA GLU A 163 -16.52 3.84 17.24
C GLU A 163 -17.59 3.73 16.15
N LEU A 164 -18.12 2.52 15.92
CA LEU A 164 -19.22 2.27 15.00
C LEU A 164 -20.51 2.94 15.47
N GLU A 165 -20.82 2.92 16.76
CA GLU A 165 -21.99 3.60 17.32
C GLU A 165 -21.90 5.11 17.13
N ARG A 166 -20.74 5.70 17.43
CA ARG A 166 -20.50 7.12 17.20
C ARG A 166 -20.61 7.52 15.73
N ALA A 167 -20.04 6.74 14.82
CA ALA A 167 -20.19 6.97 13.39
C ALA A 167 -21.67 6.92 12.96
N ARG A 168 -22.44 5.95 13.47
CA ARG A 168 -23.90 5.85 13.21
C ARG A 168 -24.69 7.02 13.77
N GLU A 169 -24.31 7.56 14.93
CA GLU A 169 -24.94 8.76 15.49
C GLU A 169 -24.74 9.97 14.60
N ILE A 170 -23.51 10.18 14.13
CA ILE A 170 -23.17 11.28 13.22
C ILE A 170 -23.92 11.09 11.88
N SER A 171 -23.91 9.89 11.30
CA SER A 171 -24.63 9.59 10.06
C SER A 171 -26.14 9.79 10.15
N ARG A 172 -26.77 9.49 11.29
CA ARG A 172 -28.21 9.74 11.51
C ARG A 172 -28.59 11.23 11.45
N GLY A 173 -27.63 12.12 11.70
CA GLY A 173 -27.81 13.57 11.58
C GLY A 173 -27.58 14.12 10.18
N ALA A 174 -27.12 13.30 9.23
CA ALA A 174 -26.79 13.76 7.89
C ALA A 174 -28.05 14.17 7.09
N PRO A 175 -28.00 15.26 6.30
CA PRO A 175 -29.09 15.61 5.40
C PRO A 175 -29.17 14.59 4.24
N PRO A 176 -30.28 14.55 3.48
CA PRO A 176 -30.33 13.73 2.26
C PRO A 176 -29.22 14.11 1.28
N ARG A 177 -28.68 13.10 0.57
CA ARG A 177 -27.66 13.31 -0.46
C ARG A 177 -28.13 14.31 -1.53
N PRO A 178 -27.32 15.31 -1.89
CA PRO A 178 -27.65 16.24 -2.97
C PRO A 178 -27.85 15.53 -4.32
N THR A 179 -28.88 15.93 -5.08
CA THR A 179 -29.21 15.30 -6.38
C THR A 179 -28.45 15.89 -7.57
N ASN A 180 -27.94 17.11 -7.45
CA ASN A 180 -27.10 17.77 -8.45
C ASN A 180 -26.04 18.62 -7.74
N PRO A 181 -24.92 18.02 -7.32
CA PRO A 181 -23.88 18.75 -6.60
C PRO A 181 -23.26 19.83 -7.51
N ASP A 182 -23.32 21.09 -7.06
CA ASP A 182 -22.73 22.23 -7.77
C ASP A 182 -21.20 22.17 -7.60
N VAL A 183 -20.55 21.46 -8.53
CA VAL A 183 -19.10 21.38 -8.56
C VAL A 183 -18.60 22.64 -9.26
N ALA A 184 -18.01 23.55 -8.50
CA ALA A 184 -17.30 24.68 -9.10
C ALA A 184 -16.31 24.13 -10.15
N ARG A 185 -16.50 24.52 -11.42
CA ARG A 185 -15.66 24.09 -12.55
C ARG A 185 -14.22 24.55 -12.31
N VAL A 186 -13.38 23.67 -11.79
CA VAL A 186 -11.96 23.95 -11.55
C VAL A 186 -11.22 24.11 -12.89
N ALA A 187 -11.73 23.52 -13.97
CA ALA A 187 -11.10 23.47 -15.30
C ALA A 187 -10.78 24.83 -15.97
N ALA A 188 -11.21 25.97 -15.44
CA ALA A 188 -11.27 27.22 -16.21
C ALA A 188 -9.98 28.05 -16.33
N ARG A 189 -8.82 27.73 -15.71
CA ARG A 189 -7.67 28.67 -15.69
C ARG A 189 -6.26 28.05 -15.69
N LEU A 190 -5.98 27.01 -16.47
CA LEU A 190 -4.64 26.40 -16.48
C LEU A 190 -3.97 26.38 -17.87
N PRO A 191 -2.63 26.56 -17.94
CA PRO A 191 -1.88 26.53 -19.19
C PRO A 191 -1.89 25.14 -19.86
N PRO A 192 -1.41 25.01 -21.11
CA PRO A 192 -1.43 23.74 -21.86
C PRO A 192 -0.84 22.56 -21.07
N LEU A 193 -1.31 21.34 -21.40
CA LEU A 193 -0.82 20.10 -20.79
C LEU A 193 0.68 19.88 -21.12
N PRO A 194 1.51 19.54 -20.13
CA PRO A 194 2.86 19.05 -20.43
C PRO A 194 2.82 17.70 -21.17
N SER A 195 3.92 17.36 -21.86
CA SER A 195 4.07 16.09 -22.58
C SER A 195 3.99 14.89 -21.62
N PRO A 196 3.28 13.78 -21.96
CA PRO A 196 3.17 12.53 -21.17
C PRO A 196 4.48 11.83 -20.78
N SER A 197 5.62 12.33 -21.28
CA SER A 197 6.94 11.81 -20.94
C SER A 197 7.40 12.27 -19.56
N HIS A 198 6.97 13.43 -19.09
CA HIS A 198 7.51 14.04 -17.88
C HIS A 198 7.11 13.30 -16.61
N LEU A 199 5.84 12.93 -16.45
CA LEU A 199 5.38 12.15 -15.29
C LEU A 199 5.99 10.74 -15.28
N ALA A 200 6.19 10.13 -16.45
CA ALA A 200 6.83 8.81 -16.55
C ALA A 200 8.29 8.87 -16.08
N ASP A 201 9.02 9.92 -16.46
CA ASP A 201 10.39 10.16 -16.03
C ASP A 201 10.45 10.46 -14.51
N GLU A 202 9.54 11.30 -14.01
CA GLU A 202 9.39 11.60 -12.56
C GLU A 202 9.14 10.32 -11.74
N GLN A 203 8.17 9.51 -12.16
CA GLN A 203 7.85 8.23 -11.50
C GLN A 203 8.99 7.22 -11.59
N THR A 204 9.73 7.19 -12.71
CA THR A 204 10.90 6.33 -12.86
C THR A 204 12.01 6.75 -11.91
N ALA A 205 12.29 8.06 -11.82
CA ALA A 205 13.27 8.61 -10.89
C ALA A 205 12.88 8.31 -9.43
N LEU A 206 11.62 8.53 -9.04
CA LEU A 206 11.12 8.20 -7.72
C LEU A 206 11.23 6.70 -7.41
N ALA A 207 10.85 5.83 -8.35
CA ALA A 207 10.95 4.39 -8.20
C ALA A 207 12.41 3.92 -8.01
N ARG A 208 13.35 4.51 -8.74
CA ARG A 208 14.80 4.23 -8.60
C ARG A 208 15.33 4.74 -7.26
N ALA A 209 14.92 5.93 -6.83
CA ALA A 209 15.24 6.47 -5.51
C ALA A 209 14.69 5.56 -4.40
N LEU A 210 13.41 5.16 -4.45
CA LEU A 210 12.83 4.23 -3.48
C LEU A 210 13.54 2.86 -3.46
N ALA A 211 14.07 2.42 -4.60
CA ALA A 211 14.84 1.18 -4.71
C ALA A 211 16.32 1.31 -4.27
N GLY A 212 16.78 2.49 -3.86
CA GLY A 212 18.18 2.73 -3.49
C GLY A 212 19.14 2.71 -4.68
N LEU A 213 18.63 2.82 -5.91
CA LEU A 213 19.44 2.74 -7.14
C LEU A 213 20.05 4.08 -7.56
N ASP A 214 19.50 5.20 -7.06
CA ASP A 214 20.04 6.55 -7.28
C ASP A 214 20.16 7.29 -5.94
N ALA A 215 21.28 8.00 -5.76
CA ALA A 215 21.57 8.78 -4.56
C ALA A 215 21.13 10.26 -4.68
N ALA A 216 20.91 10.74 -5.91
CA ALA A 216 20.62 12.15 -6.20
C ALA A 216 19.24 12.27 -6.84
N CYS A 217 18.23 12.49 -6.01
CA CYS A 217 16.93 12.98 -6.45
C CYS A 217 16.63 14.24 -5.64
N ASP A 218 16.03 15.25 -6.27
CA ASP A 218 15.58 16.49 -5.60
C ASP A 218 14.30 16.21 -4.79
N LEU A 219 14.37 15.20 -3.93
CA LEU A 219 13.29 14.72 -3.07
C LEU A 219 13.64 15.00 -1.62
N ASP A 220 12.61 15.20 -0.79
CA ASP A 220 12.79 15.25 0.66
C ASP A 220 13.44 13.96 1.16
N GLY A 221 14.66 14.07 1.70
CA GLY A 221 15.43 12.92 2.20
C GLY A 221 14.75 12.22 3.38
N ALA A 222 14.03 12.97 4.23
CA ALA A 222 13.30 12.39 5.35
C ALA A 222 12.06 11.62 4.85
N GLY A 223 11.29 12.21 3.93
CA GLY A 223 10.19 11.54 3.24
C GLY A 223 10.64 10.30 2.46
N LEU A 224 11.80 10.34 1.79
CA LEU A 224 12.34 9.18 1.08
C LEU A 224 12.72 8.05 2.02
N ALA A 225 13.38 8.35 3.15
CA ALA A 225 13.69 7.36 4.17
C ALA A 225 12.40 6.72 4.72
N ARG A 226 11.39 7.55 5.03
CA ARG A 226 10.08 7.09 5.50
C ARG A 226 9.35 6.20 4.48
N ALA A 227 9.31 6.61 3.21
CA ALA A 227 8.67 5.83 2.16
C ALA A 227 9.38 4.47 1.97
N ARG A 228 10.71 4.42 2.07
CA ARG A 228 11.48 3.17 2.06
C ARG A 228 11.17 2.28 3.26
N GLU A 229 11.04 2.86 4.45
CA GLU A 229 10.66 2.13 5.67
C GLU A 229 9.27 1.50 5.54
N ILE A 230 8.28 2.26 5.05
CA ILE A 230 6.92 1.74 4.78
C ILE A 230 6.97 0.60 3.77
N LEU A 231 7.74 0.75 2.68
CA LEU A 231 7.92 -0.31 1.69
C LEU A 231 8.60 -1.55 2.29
N ALA A 232 9.59 -1.37 3.17
CA ALA A 232 10.26 -2.46 3.86
C ALA A 232 9.30 -3.21 4.78
N ARG A 233 8.48 -2.50 5.57
CA ARG A 233 7.44 -3.10 6.41
C ARG A 233 6.45 -3.93 5.60
N LYS A 234 5.94 -3.39 4.49
CA LYS A 234 5.04 -4.13 3.59
C LYS A 234 5.68 -5.40 3.01
N ARG A 235 6.97 -5.33 2.65
CA ARG A 235 7.71 -6.54 2.20
C ARG A 235 7.75 -7.60 3.31
N VAL A 236 7.96 -7.20 4.57
CA VAL A 236 7.96 -8.11 5.72
C VAL A 236 6.57 -8.73 5.95
N GLU A 237 5.50 -7.94 5.87
CA GLU A 237 4.12 -8.40 5.98
C GLU A 237 3.76 -9.42 4.87
N GLU A 238 4.24 -9.23 3.64
CA GLU A 238 4.03 -10.16 2.53
C GLU A 238 4.86 -11.46 2.65
N LEU A 239 6.09 -11.40 3.19
CA LEU A 239 6.99 -12.54 3.23
C LEU A 239 6.75 -13.47 4.43
N LEU A 240 6.40 -12.93 5.60
CA LEU A 240 6.30 -13.73 6.84
C LEU A 240 5.24 -14.86 6.78
N PRO A 241 4.07 -14.67 6.14
CA PRO A 241 3.12 -15.77 5.93
C PRO A 241 3.70 -16.96 5.14
N LEU A 242 4.77 -16.74 4.36
CA LEU A 242 5.48 -17.79 3.62
C LEU A 242 6.49 -18.56 4.48
N LEU A 243 6.70 -18.12 5.72
CA LEU A 243 7.56 -18.75 6.74
C LEU A 243 6.72 -19.17 7.95
N PRO A 244 5.79 -20.13 7.77
CA PRO A 244 4.80 -20.45 8.80
C PRO A 244 5.39 -21.18 10.00
N ARG A 245 6.59 -21.78 9.90
CA ARG A 245 7.19 -22.53 11.00
C ARG A 245 7.92 -21.65 11.99
N LEU A 246 8.29 -20.41 11.63
CA LEU A 246 8.95 -19.47 12.54
C LEU A 246 8.02 -19.07 13.69
N ARG A 247 8.21 -19.67 14.88
CA ARG A 247 7.33 -19.49 16.04
C ARG A 247 7.65 -18.23 16.84
N ASP A 248 8.92 -17.90 16.99
CA ASP A 248 9.34 -16.64 17.61
C ASP A 248 9.12 -15.50 16.60
N ARG A 249 7.92 -14.91 16.67
CA ARG A 249 7.49 -13.88 15.71
C ARG A 249 8.28 -12.59 15.85
N ASP A 250 8.64 -12.19 17.06
CA ASP A 250 9.42 -10.98 17.30
C ASP A 250 10.82 -11.12 16.70
N ALA A 251 11.49 -12.25 16.95
CA ALA A 251 12.78 -12.56 16.33
C ALA A 251 12.71 -12.56 14.79
N ALA A 252 11.67 -13.20 14.24
CA ALA A 252 11.49 -13.31 12.80
C ALA A 252 11.24 -11.94 12.15
N VAL A 253 10.41 -11.09 12.77
CA VAL A 253 10.13 -9.73 12.30
C VAL A 253 11.40 -8.88 12.32
N THR A 254 12.16 -8.88 13.42
CA THR A 254 13.41 -8.11 13.53
C THR A 254 14.42 -8.54 12.46
N LEU A 255 14.68 -9.84 12.32
CA LEU A 255 15.62 -10.37 11.33
C LEU A 255 15.17 -10.09 9.90
N ALA A 256 13.87 -10.19 9.62
CA ALA A 256 13.30 -9.85 8.33
C ALA A 256 13.51 -8.37 7.99
N HIS A 257 13.25 -7.45 8.91
CA HIS A 257 13.51 -6.02 8.70
C HIS A 257 14.99 -5.75 8.38
N GLU A 258 15.91 -6.32 9.15
CA GLU A 258 17.35 -6.17 8.89
C GLU A 258 17.77 -6.75 7.54
N GLN A 259 17.18 -7.87 7.11
CA GLN A 259 17.47 -8.49 5.82
C GLN A 259 16.94 -7.66 4.66
N ILE A 260 15.72 -7.15 4.78
CA ILE A 260 15.04 -6.36 3.76
C ILE A 260 15.71 -5.00 3.59
N ALA A 261 16.18 -4.38 4.68
CA ALA A 261 16.94 -3.14 4.64
C ALA A 261 18.31 -3.31 3.96
N ALA A 262 18.94 -4.48 4.08
CA ALA A 262 20.26 -4.76 3.52
C ALA A 262 20.24 -5.24 2.05
N THR A 263 19.06 -5.51 1.47
CA THR A 263 18.96 -6.18 0.16
C THR A 263 18.07 -5.43 -0.83
N ALA A 264 18.52 -5.39 -2.08
CA ALA A 264 17.71 -4.85 -3.17
C ALA A 264 16.44 -5.71 -3.39
N ARG A 265 15.31 -5.05 -3.66
CA ARG A 265 14.05 -5.76 -3.91
C ARG A 265 14.14 -6.64 -5.16
N PRO A 266 13.86 -7.95 -5.07
CA PRO A 266 13.82 -8.83 -6.23
C PRO A 266 12.75 -8.40 -7.23
N THR A 267 12.96 -8.71 -8.51
CA THR A 267 12.06 -8.29 -9.61
C THR A 267 10.99 -9.33 -9.95
N LEU A 268 11.19 -10.59 -9.57
CA LEU A 268 10.28 -11.70 -9.87
C LEU A 268 9.85 -12.39 -8.56
N ARG A 269 8.54 -12.37 -8.27
CA ARG A 269 7.96 -12.97 -7.05
C ARG A 269 8.71 -12.55 -5.78
N ALA A 270 8.81 -11.24 -5.58
CA ALA A 270 9.64 -10.61 -4.55
C ALA A 270 9.41 -11.21 -3.16
N ALA A 271 8.16 -11.35 -2.70
CA ALA A 271 7.84 -11.91 -1.39
C ALA A 271 8.41 -13.33 -1.17
N ILE A 272 8.38 -14.19 -2.22
CA ILE A 272 8.92 -15.57 -2.14
C ILE A 272 10.45 -15.55 -2.08
N ALA A 273 11.09 -14.71 -2.89
CA ALA A 273 12.54 -14.56 -2.88
C ALA A 273 13.04 -13.96 -1.55
N ASP A 274 12.35 -12.93 -1.05
CA ASP A 274 12.58 -12.29 0.24
C ASP A 274 12.41 -13.31 1.39
N ALA A 275 11.33 -14.10 1.38
CA ALA A 275 11.10 -15.16 2.36
C ALA A 275 12.25 -16.19 2.38
N ARG A 276 12.74 -16.61 1.21
CA ARG A 276 13.87 -17.55 1.13
C ARG A 276 15.16 -16.96 1.69
N ALA A 277 15.42 -15.67 1.41
CA ALA A 277 16.59 -14.96 1.92
C ALA A 277 16.53 -14.78 3.44
N VAL A 278 15.35 -14.44 3.98
CA VAL A 278 15.10 -14.36 5.44
C VAL A 278 15.28 -15.73 6.09
N ALA A 279 14.72 -16.80 5.50
CA ALA A 279 14.92 -18.16 5.98
C ALA A 279 16.41 -18.55 6.00
N ALA A 280 17.16 -18.24 4.92
CA ALA A 280 18.60 -18.52 4.85
C ALA A 280 19.38 -17.83 5.98
N ARG A 281 19.10 -16.55 6.24
CA ARG A 281 19.75 -15.80 7.31
C ARG A 281 19.34 -16.30 8.70
N ALA A 282 18.08 -16.71 8.87
CA ALA A 282 17.56 -17.22 10.12
C ALA A 282 18.13 -18.61 10.48
N GLU A 283 18.74 -19.35 9.54
CA GLU A 283 19.36 -20.66 9.83
C GLU A 283 20.48 -20.59 10.90
N SER A 284 21.15 -19.43 11.03
CA SER A 284 22.18 -19.18 12.04
C SER A 284 21.65 -18.53 13.32
N ASP A 285 20.36 -18.18 13.39
CA ASP A 285 19.75 -17.62 14.60
C ASP A 285 19.40 -18.76 15.59
N PRO A 286 19.82 -18.67 16.86
CA PRO A 286 19.60 -19.73 17.85
C PRO A 286 18.13 -19.97 18.20
N ARG A 287 17.24 -19.02 17.95
CA ARG A 287 15.79 -19.10 18.23
C ARG A 287 15.00 -19.62 17.02
N LEU A 288 15.52 -19.41 15.81
CA LEU A 288 14.81 -19.67 14.55
C LEU A 288 15.39 -20.80 13.71
N GLY A 289 16.63 -21.23 13.96
CA GLY A 289 17.45 -22.00 13.01
C GLY A 289 16.81 -23.26 12.42
N ASP A 290 16.25 -24.13 13.25
CA ASP A 290 15.62 -25.38 12.77
C ASP A 290 14.34 -25.12 11.95
N GLU A 291 13.53 -24.17 12.39
CA GLU A 291 12.27 -23.80 11.73
C GLU A 291 12.56 -23.13 10.39
N ALA A 292 13.56 -22.24 10.36
CA ALA A 292 14.04 -21.55 9.18
C ALA A 292 14.57 -22.53 8.13
N ARG A 293 15.34 -23.54 8.54
CA ARG A 293 15.83 -24.61 7.66
C ARG A 293 14.68 -25.38 7.00
N LEU A 294 13.62 -25.70 7.75
CA LEU A 294 12.46 -26.43 7.23
C LEU A 294 11.62 -25.58 6.27
N ASP A 295 11.40 -24.30 6.59
CA ASP A 295 10.71 -23.37 5.69
C ASP A 295 11.53 -23.09 4.43
N GLY A 296 12.85 -22.90 4.57
CA GLY A 296 13.79 -22.79 3.44
C GLY A 296 13.71 -24.00 2.51
N LEU A 297 13.73 -25.22 3.07
CA LEU A 297 13.57 -26.46 2.31
C LEU A 297 12.19 -26.55 1.62
N ALA A 298 11.11 -26.08 2.28
CA ALA A 298 9.78 -26.02 1.69
C ALA A 298 9.73 -25.09 0.46
N LEU A 299 10.37 -23.93 0.58
CA LEU A 299 10.49 -22.95 -0.50
C LEU A 299 11.34 -23.50 -1.65
N ASP A 300 12.49 -24.12 -1.36
CA ASP A 300 13.37 -24.74 -2.35
C ASP A 300 12.68 -25.88 -3.10
N ALA A 301 11.77 -26.62 -2.44
CA ALA A 301 10.99 -27.66 -3.09
C ALA A 301 10.01 -27.11 -4.14
N ARG A 302 9.49 -25.91 -3.93
CA ARG A 302 8.49 -25.27 -4.80
C ARG A 302 9.11 -24.33 -5.83
N PHE A 303 10.25 -23.72 -5.51
CA PHE A 303 10.84 -22.64 -6.31
C PHE A 303 12.34 -22.85 -6.54
N SER A 304 12.81 -22.36 -7.70
CA SER A 304 14.22 -22.10 -7.96
C SER A 304 14.48 -20.60 -7.83
N PHE A 305 15.67 -20.23 -7.37
CA PHE A 305 16.04 -18.85 -7.10
C PHE A 305 17.23 -18.43 -7.98
N ASP A 306 17.15 -17.23 -8.54
CA ASP A 306 18.21 -16.55 -9.29
C ASP A 306 18.31 -15.07 -8.85
N ASP A 307 19.23 -14.31 -9.44
CA ASP A 307 19.42 -12.89 -9.12
C ASP A 307 18.18 -12.02 -9.36
N ARG A 308 17.20 -12.51 -10.16
CA ARG A 308 15.96 -11.79 -10.44
C ARG A 308 14.87 -12.11 -9.42
N GLY A 309 14.90 -13.28 -8.80
CA GLY A 309 13.97 -13.70 -7.75
C GLY A 309 13.58 -15.17 -7.86
N ALA A 310 12.28 -15.48 -7.73
CA ALA A 310 11.79 -16.86 -7.63
C ALA A 310 10.98 -17.34 -8.85
N SER A 311 11.26 -18.56 -9.29
CA SER A 311 10.55 -19.25 -10.39
C SER A 311 9.96 -20.59 -9.91
N PRO A 312 8.67 -20.88 -10.19
CA PRO A 312 8.07 -22.16 -9.82
C PRO A 312 8.78 -23.34 -10.47
N ARG A 313 9.11 -24.37 -9.70
CA ARG A 313 9.66 -25.63 -10.22
C ARG A 313 8.57 -26.46 -10.87
N ARG A 314 8.82 -27.01 -12.06
CA ARG A 314 7.94 -27.98 -12.72
C ARG A 314 8.39 -29.43 -12.53
N ALA A 315 9.71 -29.63 -12.46
CA ALA A 315 10.34 -30.91 -12.19
C ALA A 315 10.16 -31.31 -10.71
N PRO A 316 10.23 -32.63 -10.40
CA PRO A 316 10.20 -33.12 -9.04
C PRO A 316 11.39 -32.59 -8.24
N PHE A 317 11.25 -32.62 -6.92
CA PHE A 317 12.29 -32.18 -5.99
C PHE A 317 12.48 -33.21 -4.89
N VAL A 318 13.74 -33.48 -4.57
CA VAL A 318 14.16 -34.20 -3.36
C VAL A 318 15.27 -33.38 -2.72
N GLY A 319 15.10 -33.02 -1.46
CA GLY A 319 16.10 -32.29 -0.69
C GLY A 319 16.08 -32.71 0.76
N SER A 320 17.10 -32.32 1.50
CA SER A 320 17.17 -32.59 2.93
C SER A 320 17.88 -31.49 3.68
N VAL A 321 17.50 -31.31 4.95
CA VAL A 321 18.17 -30.39 5.86
C VAL A 321 18.34 -31.05 7.23
N ARG A 322 19.45 -30.76 7.90
CA ARG A 322 19.71 -31.26 9.25
C ARG A 322 19.14 -30.27 10.27
N THR A 323 18.44 -30.80 11.25
CA THR A 323 17.87 -30.05 12.40
C THR A 323 18.37 -30.66 13.70
N SER A 324 18.11 -30.02 14.84
CA SER A 324 18.38 -30.62 16.16
C SER A 324 17.65 -31.95 16.39
N ARG A 325 16.55 -32.19 15.67
CA ARG A 325 15.74 -33.41 15.74
C ARG A 325 16.16 -34.51 14.76
N GLY A 326 17.20 -34.29 13.97
CA GLY A 326 17.69 -35.25 12.98
C GLY A 326 17.60 -34.73 11.54
N LEU A 327 17.71 -35.67 10.59
CA LEU A 327 17.73 -35.35 9.16
C LEU A 327 16.32 -35.35 8.58
N CYS A 328 15.88 -34.19 8.11
CA CYS A 328 14.55 -33.98 7.53
C CYS A 328 14.66 -33.96 6.00
N TYR A 329 13.84 -34.75 5.33
CA TYR A 329 13.74 -34.80 3.87
C TYR A 329 12.46 -34.11 3.41
N ALA A 330 12.52 -33.45 2.25
CA ALA A 330 11.36 -32.94 1.53
C ALA A 330 11.29 -33.57 0.14
N PHE A 331 10.10 -34.05 -0.22
CA PHE A 331 9.79 -34.60 -1.54
C PHE A 331 8.62 -33.83 -2.17
N ARG A 332 8.72 -33.56 -3.47
CA ARG A 332 7.62 -33.01 -4.26
C ARG A 332 7.60 -33.64 -5.66
N GLY A 333 6.42 -34.03 -6.12
CA GLY A 333 6.18 -34.58 -7.46
C GLY A 333 6.19 -33.53 -8.57
N PHE A 334 5.75 -33.92 -9.76
CA PHE A 334 5.68 -33.04 -10.94
C PHE A 334 4.55 -31.99 -10.84
N GLY A 335 4.76 -30.83 -11.46
CA GLY A 335 3.74 -29.78 -11.60
C GLY A 335 3.72 -28.76 -10.47
N THR A 336 3.42 -27.49 -10.77
CA THR A 336 3.58 -26.34 -9.85
C THR A 336 2.77 -26.47 -8.56
N GLU A 337 1.62 -27.15 -8.63
CA GLU A 337 0.70 -27.34 -7.50
C GLU A 337 0.97 -28.60 -6.67
N ALA A 338 1.98 -29.40 -7.01
CA ALA A 338 2.29 -30.62 -6.27
C ALA A 338 2.61 -30.33 -4.79
N HIS A 339 2.03 -31.13 -3.90
CA HIS A 339 2.26 -31.05 -2.47
C HIS A 339 3.72 -31.38 -2.11
N VAL A 340 4.23 -30.70 -1.08
CA VAL A 340 5.54 -30.98 -0.49
C VAL A 340 5.34 -31.86 0.74
N HIS A 341 5.94 -33.04 0.73
CA HIS A 341 5.89 -34.00 1.83
C HIS A 341 7.18 -33.96 2.63
N PHE A 342 7.09 -33.96 3.95
CA PHE A 342 8.23 -33.96 4.87
C PHE A 342 8.35 -35.29 5.61
N PHE A 343 9.58 -35.80 5.76
CA PHE A 343 9.87 -37.03 6.51
C PHE A 343 11.13 -36.82 7.37
N VAL A 344 11.09 -37.22 8.64
CA VAL A 344 12.25 -37.17 9.54
C VAL A 344 12.84 -38.57 9.64
N ARG A 345 14.14 -38.69 9.36
CA ARG A 345 14.90 -39.91 9.65
C ARG A 345 15.48 -39.78 11.05
N GLY A 346 14.87 -40.51 11.99
CA GLY A 346 15.32 -40.66 13.38
C GLY A 346 16.58 -41.50 13.51
#